data_AF-A0AAX1QV17-F1
#
_entry.id   AF-A0AAX1QV17-F1
#
_cell.length_a   1.000
_cell.length_b   1.000
_cell.length_c   1.000
_cell.angle_alpha   90.00
_cell.angle_beta   90.00
_cell.angle_gamma   90.00
#
_symmetry.space_group_name_H-M   'P 1'
#
loop_
_entity.id
_entity.type
_entity.pdbx_description
1 polymer ?
#
loop_
_entity_poly.entity_id
_entity_poly.type
_entity_poly.pdbx_seq_one_letter_code
_entity_poly.pdbx_strand_id
1 'polypeptide(L)'
;MNTHQDTIAVTGNETLEELEALLESMEAEESRPTVEKEQGADERLAPSSQSQSVEGLDGDTDAASPTAEPNAKPDGILAKDQKHIIPMEVLERERQEKAQLRQELEELKAHSAQLEKAQRMIDVRNKQLEELGVAPADLPEDVTIDEKKLAALQEDYPELAPFFLAMNNKIEALVSSGTVAASTTSPETESAAPVDNAELTTALQANTDLQSWMSEGGARWNTAQQIDDHLASSSEWANRSYAERFEEVSKRVRLAFGDDPKLSAQEALSAAQEASRKAKNALPASPSELGNTHRTGDSDLMNRVQSANHEELGKLFDSLSEAQIEQLLYNAGF
;
A
#
# COMPACT_ATOMS: atom_id res chain seq x y z
N MET A 1 -5.17 9.49 63.87
CA MET A 1 -4.20 9.45 62.76
C MET A 1 -4.89 8.67 61.65
N ASN A 2 -5.60 9.35 60.75
CA ASN A 2 -6.33 8.74 59.66
C ASN A 2 -5.44 8.76 58.42
N THR A 3 -4.99 7.58 58.00
CA THR A 3 -4.36 7.35 56.70
C THR A 3 -5.45 7.20 55.65
N HIS A 4 -5.65 8.24 54.84
CA HIS A 4 -6.45 8.15 53.62
C HIS A 4 -5.64 7.39 52.56
N GLN A 5 -5.96 6.12 52.35
CA GLN A 5 -5.68 5.44 51.09
C GLN A 5 -6.88 5.72 50.19
N ASP A 6 -6.80 6.78 49.37
CA ASP A 6 -7.77 6.97 48.30
C ASP A 6 -7.37 6.04 47.14
N THR A 7 -8.08 4.91 47.05
CA THR A 7 -8.08 4.07 45.85
C THR A 7 -8.80 4.83 44.74
N ILE A 8 -8.04 5.40 43.81
CA ILE A 8 -8.57 6.09 42.63
C ILE A 8 -9.24 5.04 41.74
N ALA A 9 -10.58 5.05 41.72
CA ALA A 9 -11.38 4.20 40.85
C ALA A 9 -11.76 5.02 39.61
N VAL A 10 -11.12 4.73 38.48
CA VAL A 10 -11.48 5.29 37.17
C VAL A 10 -12.77 4.59 36.70
N THR A 11 -13.93 5.19 36.94
CA THR A 11 -15.24 4.57 36.66
C THR A 11 -15.77 4.84 35.25
N GLY A 12 -14.93 5.33 34.33
CA GLY A 12 -15.28 5.49 32.91
C GLY A 12 -16.24 6.63 32.56
N ASN A 13 -16.61 7.47 33.53
CA ASN A 13 -17.52 8.61 33.33
C ASN A 13 -16.84 9.96 33.62
N GLU A 14 -15.51 10.00 33.73
CA GLU A 14 -14.79 11.21 34.11
C GLU A 14 -14.75 12.22 32.97
N THR A 15 -14.91 13.49 33.34
CA THR A 15 -14.84 14.61 32.40
C THR A 15 -13.39 14.94 32.07
N LEU A 16 -13.13 15.52 30.90
CA LEU A 16 -11.77 15.80 30.41
C LEU A 16 -10.96 16.67 31.39
N GLU A 17 -11.63 17.55 32.12
CA GLU A 17 -11.05 18.42 33.16
C GLU A 17 -10.66 17.65 34.44
N GLU A 18 -11.39 16.58 34.78
CA GLU A 18 -11.05 15.69 35.91
C GLU A 18 -9.85 14.80 35.59
N LEU A 19 -9.74 14.33 34.35
CA LEU A 19 -8.62 13.52 33.90
C LEU A 19 -7.31 14.32 33.83
N GLU A 20 -7.38 15.60 33.43
CA GLU A 20 -6.23 16.50 33.47
C GLU A 20 -5.77 16.78 34.91
N ALA A 21 -6.69 17.00 35.84
CA ALA A 21 -6.35 17.17 37.26
C ALA A 21 -5.75 15.90 37.88
N LEU A 22 -6.21 14.72 37.45
CA LEU A 22 -5.67 13.43 37.89
C LEU A 22 -4.23 13.23 37.40
N LEU A 23 -3.95 13.55 36.14
CA LEU A 23 -2.62 13.44 35.54
C LEU A 23 -1.62 14.37 36.24
N GLU A 24 -2.02 15.61 36.51
CA GLU A 24 -1.19 16.59 37.22
C GLU A 24 -0.90 16.15 38.68
N SER A 25 -1.85 15.47 39.33
CA SER A 25 -1.64 14.92 40.67
C SER A 25 -0.62 13.78 40.72
N MET A 26 -0.55 12.95 39.67
CA MET A 26 0.45 11.88 39.54
C MET A 26 1.83 12.44 39.20
N GLU A 27 1.92 13.43 38.31
CA GLU A 27 3.18 14.10 37.97
C GLU A 27 3.77 14.87 39.18
N ALA A 28 2.90 15.40 40.05
CA ALA A 28 3.29 16.02 41.32
C ALA A 28 3.75 15.01 42.39
N GLU A 29 3.33 13.74 42.34
CA GLU A 29 3.86 12.70 43.24
C GLU A 29 5.22 12.17 42.79
N GLU A 30 5.45 12.07 41.48
CA GLU A 30 6.73 11.56 40.91
C GLU A 30 7.89 12.57 41.04
N SER A 31 7.58 13.86 41.26
CA SER A 31 8.55 14.95 41.39
C SER A 31 9.04 15.23 42.83
N ARG A 32 8.77 14.33 43.80
CA ARG A 32 9.37 14.41 45.15
C ARG A 32 10.84 13.96 45.11
N PRO A 33 11.82 14.82 45.44
CA PRO A 33 13.22 14.42 45.44
C PRO A 33 13.51 13.49 46.62
N THR A 34 13.85 12.24 46.32
CA THR A 34 14.53 11.34 47.26
C THR A 34 15.91 11.91 47.60
N VAL A 35 16.00 12.51 48.77
CA VAL A 35 17.27 12.93 49.38
C VAL A 35 17.93 11.69 49.98
N GLU A 36 18.89 11.09 49.28
CA GLU A 36 19.87 10.18 49.88
C GLU A 36 21.21 10.88 50.05
N LYS A 37 21.71 10.83 51.29
CA LYS A 37 22.94 11.45 51.78
C LYS A 37 24.18 10.64 51.43
N GLU A 38 25.25 11.38 51.19
CA GLU A 38 26.65 11.02 51.00
C GLU A 38 27.22 9.99 51.99
N GLN A 39 28.16 9.16 51.50
CA GLN A 39 29.39 8.84 52.23
C GLN A 39 30.51 8.48 51.24
N GLY A 40 31.57 9.28 51.25
CA GLY A 40 32.74 9.11 50.39
C GLY A 40 33.83 8.20 51.00
N ALA A 41 34.74 7.75 50.14
CA ALA A 41 36.11 7.42 50.50
C ALA A 41 37.01 7.62 49.26
N ASP A 42 37.89 8.60 49.40
CA ASP A 42 39.00 8.97 48.52
C ASP A 42 40.16 7.99 48.73
N GLU A 43 40.71 7.38 47.67
CA GLU A 43 42.10 6.92 47.70
C GLU A 43 42.77 7.04 46.31
N ARG A 44 43.93 7.67 46.35
CA ARG A 44 44.73 8.20 45.24
C ARG A 44 45.84 7.23 44.79
N LEU A 45 46.11 7.24 43.48
CA LEU A 45 47.41 7.13 42.79
C LEU A 45 48.19 5.79 42.81
N ALA A 46 48.37 5.17 41.64
CA ALA A 46 49.60 5.25 40.83
C ALA A 46 49.55 4.36 39.55
N PRO A 47 50.14 4.79 38.41
CA PRO A 47 50.13 4.05 37.14
C PRO A 47 51.38 3.17 36.97
N SER A 48 51.21 1.95 36.47
CA SER A 48 52.33 1.08 36.06
C SER A 48 52.51 1.12 34.55
N SER A 49 53.59 1.78 34.12
CA SER A 49 54.15 1.66 32.79
C SER A 49 54.81 0.29 32.61
N GLN A 50 54.53 -0.40 31.51
CA GLN A 50 55.46 -1.38 30.97
C GLN A 50 55.45 -1.33 29.45
N SER A 51 56.51 -0.75 28.92
CA SER A 51 56.92 -0.83 27.52
C SER A 51 57.51 -2.21 27.27
N GLN A 52 57.08 -2.88 26.21
CA GLN A 52 57.87 -3.91 25.53
C GLN A 52 57.82 -3.66 24.03
N SER A 53 58.91 -3.05 23.56
CA SER A 53 59.41 -3.08 22.19
C SER A 53 59.89 -4.48 21.84
N VAL A 54 59.43 -5.03 20.73
CA VAL A 54 60.18 -6.03 19.95
C VAL A 54 60.18 -5.62 18.49
N GLU A 55 61.40 -5.60 17.97
CA GLU A 55 61.84 -5.15 16.66
C GLU A 55 61.72 -6.27 15.61
N GLY A 56 61.45 -5.89 14.36
CA GLY A 56 61.97 -6.56 13.17
C GLY A 56 61.01 -7.43 12.35
N LEU A 57 60.66 -6.99 11.14
CA LEU A 57 61.31 -7.49 9.90
C LEU A 57 60.81 -6.74 8.65
N ASP A 58 61.76 -6.41 7.79
CA ASP A 58 61.62 -5.84 6.44
C ASP A 58 60.68 -6.59 5.50
N GLY A 59 60.05 -5.82 4.61
CA GLY A 59 59.27 -6.27 3.46
C GLY A 59 59.04 -5.13 2.49
N ASP A 60 60.09 -4.79 1.73
CA ASP A 60 60.12 -3.89 0.58
C ASP A 60 59.26 -4.42 -0.58
N THR A 61 58.37 -3.58 -1.13
CA THR A 61 58.17 -3.44 -2.59
C THR A 61 57.31 -2.21 -2.92
N ASP A 62 58.00 -1.16 -3.34
CA ASP A 62 57.72 -0.39 -4.58
C ASP A 62 56.25 -0.04 -4.91
N ALA A 63 55.86 1.21 -4.60
CA ALA A 63 54.77 1.89 -5.31
C ALA A 63 54.98 3.42 -5.29
N ALA A 64 55.69 3.89 -6.32
CA ALA A 64 55.57 5.18 -7.00
C ALA A 64 55.11 6.40 -6.17
N SER A 65 56.06 7.28 -5.85
CA SER A 65 55.80 8.70 -5.60
C SER A 65 55.33 9.41 -6.87
N PRO A 66 54.23 10.16 -6.86
CA PRO A 66 54.08 11.33 -7.71
C PRO A 66 54.54 12.58 -6.95
N THR A 67 55.48 13.26 -7.59
CA THR A 67 55.97 14.63 -7.42
C THR A 67 55.02 15.59 -6.69
N ALA A 68 55.52 16.19 -5.61
CA ALA A 68 54.93 17.36 -4.98
C ALA A 68 55.44 18.66 -5.64
N GLU A 69 54.51 19.58 -5.93
CA GLU A 69 54.73 21.02 -6.05
C GLU A 69 53.70 21.73 -5.14
N PRO A 70 53.99 22.96 -4.64
CA PRO A 70 53.78 23.30 -3.24
C PRO A 70 52.57 24.21 -2.93
N ASN A 71 52.26 24.29 -1.63
CA ASN A 71 51.35 25.22 -0.94
C ASN A 71 49.84 24.90 -0.92
N ALA A 72 49.48 23.93 -0.08
CA ALA A 72 48.41 24.14 0.90
C ALA A 72 48.84 23.42 2.18
N LYS A 73 49.00 24.15 3.30
CA LYS A 73 49.08 23.50 4.61
C LYS A 73 47.77 22.71 4.75
N PRO A 74 47.78 21.39 5.01
CA PRO A 74 46.54 20.68 5.28
C PRO A 74 45.97 21.27 6.56
N ASP A 75 44.86 21.98 6.43
CA ASP A 75 44.13 22.53 7.56
C ASP A 75 43.59 21.33 8.35
N GLY A 76 44.22 21.04 9.48
CA GLY A 76 44.07 19.77 10.17
C GLY A 76 44.54 19.86 11.61
N ILE A 77 43.91 19.08 12.47
CA ILE A 77 44.21 19.11 13.91
C ILE A 77 45.42 18.22 14.14
N LEU A 78 46.43 18.77 14.83
CA LEU A 78 47.60 17.98 15.26
C LEU A 78 47.13 16.86 16.19
N ALA A 79 47.41 15.62 15.81
CA ALA A 79 47.13 14.45 16.62
C ALA A 79 47.86 14.57 17.97
N LYS A 80 47.33 13.87 18.99
CA LYS A 80 47.87 13.88 20.37
C LYS A 80 49.35 13.50 20.45
N ASP A 81 49.86 12.77 19.45
CA ASP A 81 51.25 12.35 19.32
C ASP A 81 52.19 13.43 18.77
N GLN A 82 51.68 14.65 18.52
CA GLN A 82 52.40 15.83 18.04
C GLN A 82 53.15 15.66 16.69
N LYS A 83 52.99 14.53 16.00
CA LYS A 83 53.69 14.19 14.75
C LYS A 83 52.79 14.03 13.53
N HIS A 84 51.52 13.68 13.73
CA HIS A 84 50.56 13.44 12.65
C HIS A 84 49.50 14.53 12.62
N ILE A 85 49.13 15.01 11.44
CA ILE A 85 48.03 15.95 11.24
C ILE A 85 46.83 15.14 10.77
N ILE A 86 45.74 15.17 11.53
CA ILE A 86 44.48 14.54 11.12
C ILE A 86 43.76 15.55 10.21
N PRO A 87 43.51 15.22 8.94
CA PRO A 87 42.71 16.08 8.07
C PRO A 87 41.31 16.29 8.66
N MET A 88 40.80 17.53 8.59
CA MET A 88 39.46 17.86 9.09
C MET A 88 38.36 16.99 8.47
N GLU A 89 38.51 16.61 7.20
CA GLU A 89 37.55 15.76 6.47
C GLU A 89 37.32 14.40 7.13
N VAL A 90 38.36 13.79 7.71
CA VAL A 90 38.23 12.49 8.40
C VAL A 90 37.40 12.66 9.68
N LEU A 91 37.60 13.76 10.42
CA LEU A 91 36.83 14.05 11.63
C LEU A 91 35.38 14.44 11.32
N GLU A 92 35.16 15.14 10.22
CA GLU A 92 33.81 15.47 9.73
C GLU A 92 33.07 14.21 9.29
N ARG A 93 33.74 13.31 8.58
CA ARG A 93 33.20 12.00 8.21
C ARG A 93 32.84 11.16 9.43
N GLU A 94 33.75 11.01 10.39
CA GLU A 94 33.50 10.28 11.64
C GLU A 94 32.35 10.91 12.46
N ARG A 95 32.25 12.25 12.47
CA ARG A 95 31.14 12.95 13.12
C ARG A 95 29.82 12.68 12.41
N GLN A 96 29.81 12.69 11.08
CA GLN A 96 28.62 12.39 10.27
C GLN A 96 28.20 10.94 10.47
N GLU A 97 29.11 9.97 10.38
CA GLU A 97 28.83 8.55 10.59
C GLU A 97 28.28 8.31 12.00
N LYS A 98 28.90 8.91 13.04
CA LYS A 98 28.38 8.81 14.41
C LYS A 98 27.02 9.50 14.59
N ALA A 99 26.76 10.59 13.88
CA ALA A 99 25.45 11.25 13.91
C ALA A 99 24.38 10.38 13.24
N GLN A 100 24.69 9.78 12.09
CA GLN A 100 23.82 8.85 11.38
C GLN A 100 23.50 7.62 12.24
N LEU A 101 24.52 6.97 12.82
CA LEU A 101 24.31 5.82 13.70
C LEU A 101 23.45 6.16 14.92
N ARG A 102 23.60 7.37 15.49
CA ARG A 102 22.73 7.81 16.59
C ARG A 102 21.29 8.02 16.15
N GLN A 103 21.10 8.61 14.98
CA GLN A 103 19.77 8.79 14.40
C GLN A 103 19.10 7.44 14.13
N GLU A 104 19.83 6.49 13.55
CA GLU A 104 19.33 5.14 13.26
C GLU A 104 18.96 4.39 14.54
N LEU A 105 19.77 4.52 15.60
CA LEU A 105 19.44 3.97 16.93
C LEU A 105 18.20 4.63 17.55
N GLU A 106 18.03 5.92 17.36
CA GLU A 106 16.84 6.64 17.85
C GLU A 106 15.59 6.24 17.06
N GLU A 107 15.71 6.08 15.74
CA GLU A 107 14.62 5.60 14.88
C GLU A 107 14.23 4.16 15.21
N LEU A 108 15.19 3.25 15.40
CA LEU A 108 14.92 1.88 15.81
C LEU A 108 14.24 1.82 17.18
N LYS A 109 14.65 2.67 18.13
CA LYS A 109 13.99 2.78 19.44
C LYS A 109 12.58 3.36 19.33
N ALA A 110 12.37 4.36 18.47
CA ALA A 110 11.05 4.90 18.21
C ALA A 110 10.14 3.85 17.58
N HIS A 111 10.65 3.07 16.63
CA HIS A 111 9.93 1.97 16.01
C HIS A 111 9.60 0.86 17.01
N SER A 112 10.54 0.45 17.87
CA SER A 112 10.26 -0.55 18.91
C SER A 112 9.19 -0.06 19.89
N ALA A 113 9.23 1.21 20.29
CA ALA A 113 8.20 1.80 21.15
C ALA A 113 6.82 1.85 20.47
N GLN A 114 6.78 2.09 19.16
CA GLN A 114 5.53 2.03 18.38
C GLN A 114 4.97 0.60 18.31
N LEU A 115 5.82 -0.40 18.09
CA LEU A 115 5.42 -1.81 18.11
C LEU A 115 4.89 -2.23 19.48
N GLU A 116 5.55 -1.84 20.56
CA GLU A 116 5.05 -2.11 21.92
C GLU A 116 3.69 -1.46 22.18
N LYS A 117 3.50 -0.21 21.71
CA LYS A 117 2.21 0.47 21.83
C LYS A 117 1.12 -0.23 21.03
N ALA A 118 1.43 -0.66 19.81
CA ALA A 118 0.52 -1.44 18.97
C ALA A 118 0.14 -2.77 19.65
N GLN A 119 1.13 -3.48 20.21
CA GLN A 119 0.89 -4.72 20.95
C GLN A 119 -0.03 -4.51 22.15
N ARG A 120 0.24 -3.49 22.99
CA ARG A 120 -0.64 -3.16 24.12
C ARG A 120 -2.06 -2.81 23.66
N MET A 121 -2.19 -2.12 22.53
CA MET A 121 -3.51 -1.82 21.96
C MET A 121 -4.23 -3.09 21.53
N ILE A 122 -3.54 -4.01 20.85
CA ILE A 122 -4.09 -5.32 20.47
C ILE A 122 -4.52 -6.09 21.73
N ASP A 123 -3.70 -6.14 22.77
CA ASP A 123 -4.02 -6.85 24.02
C ASP A 123 -5.27 -6.26 24.71
N VAL A 124 -5.39 -4.93 24.74
CA VAL A 124 -6.60 -4.27 25.28
C VAL A 124 -7.83 -4.62 24.45
N ARG A 125 -7.72 -4.62 23.12
CA ARG A 125 -8.82 -4.99 22.23
C ARG A 125 -9.19 -6.47 22.39
N ASN A 126 -8.21 -7.35 22.53
CA ASN A 126 -8.43 -8.77 22.76
C ASN A 126 -9.19 -9.01 24.07
N LYS A 127 -8.84 -8.31 25.16
CA LYS A 127 -9.61 -8.36 26.42
C LYS A 127 -11.05 -7.89 26.23
N GLN A 128 -11.27 -6.80 25.49
CA GLN A 128 -12.61 -6.31 25.17
C GLN A 128 -13.42 -7.33 24.35
N LEU A 129 -12.78 -8.02 23.40
CA LEU A 129 -13.42 -9.08 22.61
C LEU A 129 -13.74 -10.31 23.46
N GLU A 130 -12.84 -10.69 24.37
CA GLU A 130 -13.04 -11.79 25.32
C GLU A 130 -14.21 -11.50 26.27
N GLU A 131 -14.34 -10.26 26.78
CA GLU A 131 -15.51 -9.81 27.56
C GLU A 131 -16.82 -9.90 26.76
N LEU A 132 -16.76 -9.71 25.45
CA LEU A 132 -17.89 -9.87 24.52
C LEU A 132 -18.10 -11.33 24.09
N GLY A 133 -17.32 -12.27 24.62
CA GLY A 133 -17.42 -13.71 24.32
C GLY A 133 -16.90 -14.09 22.93
N VAL A 134 -16.12 -13.22 22.28
CA VAL A 134 -15.50 -13.49 20.98
C VAL A 134 -14.00 -13.67 21.22
N ALA A 135 -13.51 -14.91 21.14
CA ALA A 135 -12.07 -15.16 21.25
C ALA A 135 -11.34 -14.58 20.02
N PRO A 136 -10.20 -13.89 20.21
CA PRO A 136 -9.33 -13.49 19.11
C PRO A 136 -8.96 -14.72 18.27
N ALA A 137 -9.05 -14.61 16.95
CA ALA A 137 -8.61 -15.67 16.06
C ALA A 137 -7.08 -15.85 16.19
N ASP A 138 -6.63 -17.11 16.16
CA ASP A 138 -5.20 -17.42 16.12
C ASP A 138 -4.56 -16.75 14.89
N LEU A 139 -3.32 -16.27 15.04
CA LEU A 139 -2.58 -15.73 13.91
C LEU A 139 -2.42 -16.83 12.84
N PRO A 140 -2.54 -16.49 11.55
CA PRO A 140 -2.48 -17.47 10.48
C PRO A 140 -1.16 -18.25 10.41
N GLU A 141 -0.08 -17.71 11.00
CA GLU A 141 1.22 -18.36 11.12
C GLU A 141 1.28 -19.43 12.23
N ASP A 142 0.44 -19.34 13.25
CA ASP A 142 0.37 -20.31 14.36
C ASP A 142 -0.60 -21.47 14.07
N VAL A 143 -1.40 -21.37 13.01
CA VAL A 143 -2.27 -22.45 12.51
C VAL A 143 -1.44 -23.48 11.75
N THR A 144 -0.62 -24.23 12.48
CA THR A 144 0.02 -25.43 11.98
C THR A 144 -0.90 -26.64 12.21
N ILE A 145 -0.99 -27.51 11.19
CA ILE A 145 -1.68 -28.80 11.30
C ILE A 145 -0.76 -29.73 12.08
N ASP A 146 -0.81 -29.64 13.40
CA ASP A 146 -0.07 -30.52 14.29
C ASP A 146 -0.68 -31.93 14.30
N GLU A 147 0.13 -32.97 14.50
CA GLU A 147 -0.28 -34.39 14.39
C GLU A 147 -1.47 -34.71 15.32
N LYS A 148 -1.54 -34.03 16.46
CA LYS A 148 -2.66 -34.11 17.41
C LYS A 148 -3.97 -33.52 16.86
N LYS A 149 -3.91 -32.41 16.12
CA LYS A 149 -5.08 -31.78 15.49
C LYS A 149 -5.59 -32.64 14.34
N LEU A 150 -4.67 -33.32 13.64
CA LEU A 150 -5.02 -34.26 12.59
C LEU A 150 -5.67 -35.54 13.14
N ALA A 151 -5.18 -36.05 14.28
CA ALA A 151 -5.81 -37.17 14.99
C ALA A 151 -7.22 -36.84 15.48
N ALA A 152 -7.41 -35.65 16.07
CA ALA A 152 -8.74 -35.16 16.46
C ALA A 152 -9.69 -35.03 15.26
N LEU A 153 -9.19 -34.50 14.13
CA LEU A 153 -9.95 -34.40 12.89
C LEU A 153 -10.35 -35.76 12.33
N GLN A 154 -9.50 -36.78 12.48
CA GLN A 154 -9.82 -38.15 12.09
C GLN A 154 -10.87 -38.81 12.98
N GLU A 155 -10.92 -38.44 14.25
CA GLU A 155 -11.94 -38.91 15.20
C GLU A 155 -13.30 -38.24 14.96
N ASP A 156 -13.32 -36.92 14.79
CA ASP A 156 -14.55 -36.14 14.62
C ASP A 156 -15.09 -36.17 13.17
N TYR A 157 -14.20 -36.25 12.18
CA TYR A 157 -14.53 -36.17 10.75
C TYR A 157 -13.71 -37.16 9.89
N PRO A 158 -13.99 -38.48 9.98
CA PRO A 158 -13.20 -39.52 9.32
C PRO A 158 -13.21 -39.45 7.79
N GLU A 159 -14.26 -38.88 7.18
CA GLU A 159 -14.36 -38.69 5.72
C GLU A 159 -13.46 -37.57 5.20
N LEU A 160 -13.15 -36.56 6.03
CA LEU A 160 -12.35 -35.39 5.63
C LEU A 160 -10.87 -35.57 5.97
N ALA A 161 -10.54 -36.33 7.01
CA ALA A 161 -9.18 -36.66 7.40
C ALA A 161 -8.25 -37.11 6.24
N PRO A 162 -8.64 -38.02 5.31
CA PRO A 162 -7.77 -38.42 4.21
C PRO A 162 -7.47 -37.27 3.23
N PHE A 163 -8.38 -36.31 3.07
CA PHE A 163 -8.16 -35.14 2.23
C PHE A 163 -7.13 -34.18 2.84
N PHE A 164 -7.24 -33.90 4.14
CA PHE A 164 -6.27 -33.06 4.85
C PHE A 164 -4.88 -33.70 4.90
N LEU A 165 -4.79 -35.03 5.08
CA LEU A 165 -3.53 -35.77 4.95
C LEU A 165 -2.94 -35.66 3.53
N ALA A 166 -3.75 -35.84 2.49
CA ALA A 166 -3.30 -35.72 1.11
C ALA A 166 -2.81 -34.30 0.79
N MET A 167 -3.49 -33.27 1.31
CA MET A 167 -3.10 -31.88 1.15
C MET A 167 -1.80 -31.58 1.90
N ASN A 168 -1.66 -32.02 3.16
CA ASN A 168 -0.44 -31.82 3.93
C ASN A 168 0.77 -32.49 3.26
N ASN A 169 0.60 -33.72 2.75
CA ASN A 169 1.65 -34.42 1.99
C ASN A 169 1.99 -33.70 0.67
N LYS A 170 1.00 -33.11 -0.03
CA LYS A 170 1.23 -32.33 -1.25
C LYS A 170 1.99 -31.04 -0.95
N ILE A 171 1.65 -30.35 0.15
CA ILE A 171 2.37 -29.16 0.64
C ILE A 171 3.80 -29.53 1.02
N GLU A 172 4.00 -30.58 1.80
CA GLU A 172 5.34 -31.05 2.20
C GLU A 172 6.19 -31.47 0.99
N ALA A 173 5.58 -32.11 -0.02
CA ALA A 173 6.25 -32.45 -1.27
C ALA A 173 6.65 -31.21 -2.08
N LEU A 174 5.80 -30.18 -2.13
CA LEU A 174 6.08 -28.92 -2.84
C LEU A 174 7.13 -28.05 -2.12
N VAL A 175 7.14 -28.08 -0.78
CA VAL A 175 8.18 -27.45 0.05
C VAL A 175 9.50 -28.21 -0.11
N SER A 176 9.47 -29.54 -0.07
CA SER A 176 10.65 -30.39 -0.28
C SER A 176 11.21 -30.32 -1.70
N SER A 177 10.37 -30.08 -2.71
CA SER A 177 10.82 -29.85 -4.10
C SER A 177 11.25 -28.40 -4.36
N GLY A 178 11.27 -27.54 -3.35
CA GLY A 178 11.78 -26.17 -3.44
C GLY A 178 10.93 -25.22 -4.29
N THR A 179 9.70 -25.60 -4.63
CA THR A 179 8.77 -24.79 -5.45
C THR A 179 8.02 -23.73 -4.65
N VAL A 180 7.98 -23.88 -3.32
CA VAL A 180 7.41 -22.91 -2.39
C VAL A 180 8.35 -22.79 -1.19
N ALA A 181 8.87 -21.58 -0.96
CA ALA A 181 9.51 -21.26 0.31
C ALA A 181 8.42 -21.27 1.39
N ALA A 182 8.73 -21.87 2.54
CA ALA A 182 7.81 -21.97 3.68
C ALA A 182 7.39 -20.58 4.16
N SER A 183 6.28 -20.07 3.65
CA SER A 183 5.48 -18.97 4.20
C SER A 183 4.11 -18.99 3.53
N THR A 184 3.11 -19.34 4.34
CA THR A 184 1.67 -19.03 4.23
C THR A 184 1.19 -18.24 3.01
N THR A 185 0.50 -18.92 2.09
CA THR A 185 -0.57 -18.31 1.29
C THR A 185 -1.78 -19.25 1.25
N SER A 186 -2.93 -18.70 1.61
CA SER A 186 -4.26 -19.34 1.62
C SER A 186 -4.67 -19.89 0.24
N PRO A 187 -5.64 -20.82 0.16
CA PRO A 187 -5.80 -21.70 -0.98
C PRO A 187 -6.39 -20.96 -2.18
N GLU A 188 -5.62 -20.94 -3.26
CA GLU A 188 -6.14 -20.66 -4.59
C GLU A 188 -7.01 -21.85 -5.00
N THR A 189 -8.27 -21.57 -5.27
CA THR A 189 -9.27 -22.56 -5.67
C THR A 189 -8.84 -23.14 -7.02
N GLU A 190 -8.47 -24.42 -7.06
CA GLU A 190 -8.17 -25.13 -8.30
C GLU A 190 -9.40 -25.14 -9.23
N SER A 191 -9.33 -24.38 -10.33
CA SER A 191 -9.73 -24.85 -11.67
C SER A 191 -9.39 -23.83 -12.75
N ALA A 192 -8.23 -24.01 -13.39
CA ALA A 192 -8.08 -24.18 -14.84
C ALA A 192 -6.70 -23.71 -15.35
N ALA A 193 -5.83 -24.69 -15.64
CA ALA A 193 -4.63 -24.58 -16.49
C ALA A 193 -3.53 -23.58 -16.05
N PRO A 194 -2.24 -23.84 -16.39
CA PRO A 194 -1.20 -22.84 -16.23
C PRO A 194 -1.41 -21.78 -17.31
N VAL A 195 -2.20 -20.76 -17.02
CA VAL A 195 -2.30 -19.56 -17.87
C VAL A 195 -1.24 -18.56 -17.45
N ASP A 196 -0.54 -18.04 -18.46
CA ASP A 196 0.65 -17.22 -18.40
C ASP A 196 0.55 -16.01 -17.44
N ASN A 197 1.06 -16.15 -16.21
CA ASN A 197 1.39 -14.99 -15.34
C ASN A 197 2.44 -14.05 -16.00
N ALA A 198 3.09 -14.50 -17.07
CA ALA A 198 3.97 -13.68 -17.89
C ALA A 198 3.24 -12.50 -18.55
N GLU A 199 1.98 -12.66 -18.98
CA GLU A 199 1.24 -11.56 -19.62
C GLU A 199 0.88 -10.47 -18.61
N LEU A 200 0.40 -10.87 -17.42
CA LEU A 200 0.07 -9.94 -16.33
C LEU A 200 1.30 -9.17 -15.86
N THR A 201 2.41 -9.87 -15.62
CA THR A 201 3.68 -9.24 -15.21
C THR A 201 4.22 -8.31 -16.30
N THR A 202 4.13 -8.69 -17.56
CA THR A 202 4.53 -7.83 -18.70
C THR A 202 3.64 -6.59 -18.82
N ALA A 203 2.31 -6.74 -18.66
CA ALA A 203 1.36 -5.64 -18.71
C ALA A 203 1.57 -4.66 -17.54
N LEU A 204 1.84 -5.18 -16.33
CA LEU A 204 2.17 -4.37 -15.17
C LEU A 204 3.51 -3.65 -15.38
N GLN A 205 4.49 -4.32 -16.00
CA GLN A 205 5.78 -3.71 -16.34
C GLN A 205 5.70 -2.62 -17.40
N ALA A 206 4.75 -2.73 -18.33
CA ALA A 206 4.52 -1.73 -19.35
C ALA A 206 3.88 -0.44 -18.80
N ASN A 207 3.22 -0.50 -17.64
CA ASN A 207 2.50 0.63 -17.07
C ASN A 207 3.31 1.30 -15.93
N THR A 208 4.03 2.36 -16.29
CA THR A 208 4.91 3.10 -15.35
C THR A 208 4.17 3.69 -14.16
N ASP A 209 2.91 4.06 -14.33
CA ASP A 209 2.12 4.70 -13.27
C ASP A 209 1.70 3.70 -12.20
N LEU A 210 1.20 2.55 -12.63
CA LEU A 210 0.86 1.48 -11.71
C LEU A 210 2.11 1.00 -10.96
N GLN A 211 3.28 0.96 -11.61
CA GLN A 211 4.53 0.67 -10.92
C GLN A 211 4.89 1.73 -9.86
N SER A 212 4.80 3.03 -10.22
CA SER A 212 5.06 4.12 -9.28
C SER A 212 4.13 4.02 -8.07
N TRP A 213 2.82 3.89 -8.31
CA TRP A 213 1.85 3.80 -7.22
C TRP A 213 2.00 2.50 -6.42
N MET A 214 2.34 1.38 -7.05
CA MET A 214 2.58 0.11 -6.34
C MET A 214 3.76 0.23 -5.36
N SER A 215 4.83 0.91 -5.77
CA SER A 215 6.03 1.11 -4.94
C SER A 215 5.85 2.19 -3.87
N GLU A 216 5.14 3.27 -4.18
CA GLU A 216 4.79 4.33 -3.22
C GLU A 216 3.72 3.86 -2.22
N GLY A 217 2.84 2.95 -2.66
CA GLY A 217 1.67 2.50 -1.92
C GLY A 217 0.65 3.62 -1.67
N GLY A 218 -0.24 3.38 -0.72
CA GLY A 218 -1.20 4.39 -0.24
C GLY A 218 -2.44 4.56 -1.11
N ALA A 219 -3.03 5.76 -1.08
CA ALA A 219 -4.37 6.00 -1.61
C ALA A 219 -4.49 5.76 -3.14
N ARG A 220 -3.46 6.12 -3.92
CA ARG A 220 -3.49 5.92 -5.38
C ARG A 220 -3.44 4.45 -5.76
N TRP A 221 -2.63 3.65 -5.06
CA TRP A 221 -2.56 2.21 -5.26
C TRP A 221 -3.86 1.50 -4.85
N ASN A 222 -4.39 1.84 -3.67
CA ASN A 222 -5.65 1.24 -3.20
C ASN A 222 -6.81 1.53 -4.16
N THR A 223 -6.90 2.77 -4.68
CA THR A 223 -7.91 3.13 -5.69
C THR A 223 -7.67 2.40 -7.02
N ALA A 224 -6.41 2.21 -7.42
CA ALA A 224 -6.08 1.42 -8.62
C ALA A 224 -6.57 -0.02 -8.49
N GLN A 225 -6.34 -0.66 -7.35
CA GLN A 225 -6.81 -2.02 -7.07
C GLN A 225 -8.35 -2.10 -7.13
N GLN A 226 -9.06 -1.19 -6.46
CA GLN A 226 -10.53 -1.16 -6.48
C GLN A 226 -11.10 -0.98 -7.89
N ILE A 227 -10.46 -0.14 -8.70
CA ILE A 227 -10.89 0.09 -10.09
C ILE A 227 -10.57 -1.15 -10.95
N ASP A 228 -9.42 -1.79 -10.76
CA ASP A 228 -9.08 -3.03 -11.47
C ASP A 228 -10.05 -4.15 -11.13
N ASP A 229 -10.40 -4.33 -9.86
CA ASP A 229 -11.37 -5.31 -9.39
C ASP A 229 -12.76 -5.06 -10.03
N HIS A 230 -13.20 -3.81 -10.04
CA HIS A 230 -14.46 -3.44 -10.68
C HIS A 230 -14.42 -3.71 -12.19
N LEU A 231 -13.32 -3.38 -12.87
CA LEU A 231 -13.16 -3.65 -14.29
C LEU A 231 -13.13 -5.16 -14.56
N ALA A 232 -12.38 -5.94 -13.79
CA ALA A 232 -12.30 -7.39 -13.91
C ALA A 232 -13.67 -8.07 -13.72
N SER A 233 -14.50 -7.54 -12.83
CA SER A 233 -15.86 -8.06 -12.59
C SER A 233 -16.88 -7.70 -13.69
N SER A 234 -16.54 -6.79 -14.60
CA SER A 234 -17.46 -6.29 -15.61
C SER A 234 -17.38 -7.08 -16.92
N SER A 235 -18.55 -7.43 -17.49
CA SER A 235 -18.63 -8.25 -18.71
C SER A 235 -18.02 -7.59 -19.94
N GLU A 236 -17.97 -6.26 -19.98
CA GLU A 236 -17.36 -5.49 -21.08
C GLU A 236 -15.83 -5.61 -21.12
N TRP A 237 -15.21 -5.95 -19.98
CA TRP A 237 -13.76 -6.05 -19.80
C TRP A 237 -13.28 -7.49 -19.68
N ALA A 238 -14.18 -8.47 -19.61
CA ALA A 238 -13.85 -9.89 -19.52
C ALA A 238 -13.04 -10.42 -20.73
N ASN A 239 -13.19 -9.81 -21.90
CA ASN A 239 -12.47 -10.19 -23.13
C ASN A 239 -11.30 -9.25 -23.47
N ARG A 240 -10.93 -8.33 -22.57
CA ARG A 240 -9.87 -7.34 -22.78
C ARG A 240 -8.55 -7.86 -22.21
N SER A 241 -7.43 -7.46 -22.80
CA SER A 241 -6.11 -7.84 -22.30
C SER A 241 -5.79 -7.10 -21.00
N TYR A 242 -4.87 -7.66 -20.20
CA TYR A 242 -4.39 -7.01 -18.98
C TYR A 242 -3.80 -5.63 -19.25
N ALA A 243 -3.10 -5.45 -20.38
CA ALA A 243 -2.55 -4.17 -20.79
C ALA A 243 -3.63 -3.10 -20.99
N GLU A 244 -4.69 -3.43 -21.74
CA GLU A 244 -5.82 -2.50 -21.97
C GLU A 244 -6.55 -2.17 -20.67
N ARG A 245 -6.73 -3.16 -19.79
CA ARG A 245 -7.39 -2.96 -18.49
C ARG A 245 -6.56 -2.03 -17.60
N PHE A 246 -5.26 -2.28 -17.48
CA PHE A 246 -4.35 -1.49 -16.65
C PHE A 246 -4.16 -0.05 -17.14
N GLU A 247 -4.19 0.20 -18.44
CA GLU A 247 -4.23 1.57 -18.98
C GLU A 247 -5.49 2.33 -18.56
N GLU A 248 -6.62 1.63 -18.45
CA GLU A 248 -7.90 2.24 -18.09
C GLU A 248 -8.02 2.43 -16.58
N VAL A 249 -7.45 1.52 -15.80
CA VAL A 249 -7.20 1.74 -14.38
C VAL A 249 -6.36 3.00 -14.18
N SER A 250 -5.20 3.12 -14.85
CA SER A 250 -4.32 4.27 -14.65
C SER A 250 -4.97 5.58 -15.09
N LYS A 251 -5.73 5.60 -16.19
CA LYS A 251 -6.54 6.77 -16.59
C LYS A 251 -7.58 7.16 -15.53
N ARG A 252 -8.34 6.20 -14.99
CA ARG A 252 -9.39 6.49 -14.00
C ARG A 252 -8.81 6.94 -12.66
N VAL A 253 -7.67 6.37 -12.26
CA VAL A 253 -6.95 6.82 -11.06
C VAL A 253 -6.40 8.23 -11.27
N ARG A 254 -5.75 8.51 -12.40
CA ARG A 254 -5.30 9.88 -12.74
C ARG A 254 -6.46 10.88 -12.68
N LEU A 255 -7.61 10.53 -13.27
CA LEU A 255 -8.81 11.36 -13.22
C LEU A 255 -9.31 11.58 -11.78
N ALA A 256 -9.33 10.53 -10.96
CA ALA A 256 -9.78 10.60 -9.57
C ALA A 256 -8.88 11.49 -8.69
N PHE A 257 -7.59 11.56 -9.00
CA PHE A 257 -6.61 12.37 -8.27
C PHE A 257 -6.27 13.70 -8.95
N GLY A 258 -6.90 14.01 -10.09
CA GLY A 258 -6.67 15.27 -10.83
C GLY A 258 -5.35 15.34 -11.58
N ASP A 259 -4.69 14.19 -11.82
CA ASP A 259 -3.49 14.05 -12.65
C ASP A 259 -3.87 13.87 -14.12
N ASP A 260 -4.78 14.69 -14.63
CA ASP A 260 -5.02 14.73 -16.07
C ASP A 260 -3.68 14.91 -16.78
N PRO A 261 -3.42 14.19 -17.88
CA PRO A 261 -2.29 14.55 -18.72
C PRO A 261 -2.53 16.02 -19.07
N LYS A 262 -1.67 16.91 -18.57
CA LYS A 262 -1.51 18.21 -19.18
C LYS A 262 -1.10 17.89 -20.60
N LEU A 263 -2.10 17.79 -21.49
CA LEU A 263 -1.91 17.75 -22.93
C LEU A 263 -0.83 18.79 -23.16
N SER A 264 0.31 18.35 -23.71
CA SER A 264 1.31 19.32 -24.09
C SER A 264 0.59 20.37 -24.93
N ALA A 265 0.96 21.65 -24.81
CA ALA A 265 0.24 22.72 -25.51
C ALA A 265 0.05 22.40 -27.01
N GLN A 266 0.96 21.58 -27.57
CA GLN A 266 0.93 21.03 -28.91
C GLN A 266 -0.17 19.98 -29.16
N GLU A 267 -0.38 19.03 -28.25
CA GLU A 267 -1.43 18.00 -28.36
C GLU A 267 -2.82 18.56 -28.11
N ALA A 268 -2.95 19.54 -27.20
CA ALA A 268 -4.20 20.27 -27.01
C ALA A 268 -4.57 21.07 -28.28
N LEU A 269 -3.57 21.66 -28.95
CA LEU A 269 -3.76 22.38 -30.21
C LEU A 269 -4.17 21.46 -31.36
N SER A 270 -3.54 20.29 -31.51
CA SER A 270 -3.89 19.33 -32.57
C SER A 270 -5.27 18.72 -32.33
N ALA A 271 -5.60 18.31 -31.10
CA ALA A 271 -6.91 17.80 -30.74
C ALA A 271 -8.02 18.86 -30.94
N ALA A 272 -7.76 20.12 -30.58
CA ALA A 272 -8.69 21.22 -30.82
C ALA A 272 -8.87 21.52 -32.33
N GLN A 273 -7.81 21.41 -33.13
CA GLN A 273 -7.89 21.57 -34.58
C GLN A 273 -8.69 20.43 -35.24
N GLU A 274 -8.50 19.18 -34.81
CA GLU A 274 -9.27 18.04 -35.31
C GLU A 274 -10.74 18.11 -34.90
N ALA A 275 -11.02 18.48 -33.65
CA ALA A 275 -12.39 18.70 -33.17
C ALA A 275 -13.07 19.83 -33.96
N SER A 276 -12.36 20.93 -34.27
CA SER A 276 -12.87 22.03 -35.09
C SER A 276 -13.14 21.60 -36.54
N ARG A 277 -12.27 20.78 -37.14
CA ARG A 277 -12.48 20.24 -38.49
C ARG A 277 -13.67 19.28 -38.54
N LYS A 278 -13.80 18.42 -37.54
CA LYS A 278 -14.94 17.50 -37.40
C LYS A 278 -16.25 18.27 -37.18
N ALA A 279 -16.24 19.31 -36.35
CA ALA A 279 -17.40 20.18 -36.15
C ALA A 279 -17.79 20.94 -37.43
N LYS A 280 -16.81 21.46 -38.19
CA LYS A 280 -17.06 22.13 -39.48
C LYS A 280 -17.63 21.19 -40.55
N ASN A 281 -17.24 19.92 -40.53
CA ASN A 281 -17.78 18.90 -41.43
C ASN A 281 -19.11 18.30 -40.94
N ALA A 282 -19.44 18.46 -39.66
CA ALA A 282 -20.70 18.03 -39.05
C ALA A 282 -21.76 19.14 -39.00
N LEU A 283 -21.39 20.39 -39.32
CA LEU A 283 -22.32 21.49 -39.47
C LEU A 283 -23.03 21.36 -40.82
N PRO A 284 -24.37 21.19 -40.84
CA PRO A 284 -25.12 21.17 -42.09
C PRO A 284 -24.91 22.48 -42.86
N ALA A 285 -24.86 22.39 -44.20
CA ALA A 285 -24.56 23.54 -45.06
C ALA A 285 -25.65 24.63 -45.00
N SER A 286 -26.77 24.37 -44.34
CA SER A 286 -27.82 25.35 -44.10
C SER A 286 -28.58 25.06 -42.80
N PRO A 287 -28.99 26.10 -42.06
CA PRO A 287 -29.77 25.97 -40.82
C PRO A 287 -31.13 25.29 -41.02
N SER A 288 -31.61 25.15 -42.25
CA SER A 288 -32.83 24.42 -42.60
C SER A 288 -32.75 22.90 -42.36
N GLU A 289 -31.55 22.30 -42.30
CA GLU A 289 -31.39 20.87 -41.97
C GLU A 289 -31.55 20.58 -40.46
N LEU A 290 -31.26 21.56 -39.60
CA LEU A 290 -31.44 21.43 -38.14
C LEU A 290 -32.91 21.41 -37.72
N GLY A 291 -33.82 21.86 -38.58
CA GLY A 291 -35.27 21.82 -38.34
C GLY A 291 -35.91 20.44 -38.50
N ASN A 292 -35.16 19.44 -38.98
CA ASN A 292 -35.73 18.13 -39.33
C ASN A 292 -35.08 16.93 -38.62
N THR A 293 -34.11 17.15 -37.72
CA THR A 293 -33.38 16.08 -37.00
C THR A 293 -34.08 15.60 -35.72
N HIS A 294 -35.28 16.12 -35.41
CA HIS A 294 -36.18 15.62 -34.36
C HIS A 294 -37.41 14.88 -34.89
N ARG A 295 -37.31 14.36 -36.11
CA ARG A 295 -38.19 13.30 -36.59
C ARG A 295 -37.43 11.99 -36.49
N THR A 296 -37.40 11.39 -35.31
CA THR A 296 -37.12 9.97 -35.22
C THR A 296 -38.19 9.23 -36.02
N GLY A 297 -37.83 8.24 -36.82
CA GLY A 297 -38.77 7.53 -37.70
C GLY A 297 -40.03 7.03 -36.97
N ASP A 298 -39.90 6.67 -35.69
CA ASP A 298 -41.02 6.27 -34.83
C ASP A 298 -42.03 7.39 -34.53
N SER A 299 -41.56 8.64 -34.36
CA SER A 299 -42.44 9.79 -34.15
C SER A 299 -43.21 10.15 -35.43
N ASP A 300 -42.61 9.98 -36.59
CA ASP A 300 -43.26 10.20 -37.88
C ASP A 300 -44.28 9.10 -38.21
N LEU A 301 -44.00 7.85 -37.84
CA LEU A 301 -44.93 6.73 -37.96
C LEU A 301 -46.13 6.92 -37.04
N MET A 302 -45.93 7.31 -35.79
CA MET A 302 -47.03 7.57 -34.84
C MET A 302 -47.92 8.74 -35.31
N ASN A 303 -47.32 9.84 -35.77
CA ASN A 303 -48.07 10.96 -36.33
C ASN A 303 -48.83 10.56 -37.61
N ARG A 304 -48.28 9.68 -38.43
CA ARG A 304 -48.93 9.17 -39.65
C ARG A 304 -50.07 8.20 -39.33
N VAL A 305 -49.94 7.35 -38.31
CA VAL A 305 -51.01 6.49 -37.81
C VAL A 305 -52.14 7.33 -37.19
N GLN A 306 -51.81 8.38 -36.43
CA GLN A 306 -52.81 9.25 -35.81
C GLN A 306 -53.59 10.12 -36.81
N SER A 307 -53.00 10.40 -37.98
CA SER A 307 -53.61 11.22 -39.03
C SER A 307 -54.16 10.43 -40.21
N ALA A 308 -53.94 9.12 -40.27
CA ALA A 308 -54.39 8.26 -41.36
C ALA A 308 -55.88 7.89 -41.23
N ASN A 309 -56.57 7.84 -42.37
CA ASN A 309 -57.95 7.33 -42.43
C ASN A 309 -57.98 5.79 -42.36
N HIS A 310 -59.14 5.20 -42.06
CA HIS A 310 -59.28 3.75 -41.85
C HIS A 310 -58.73 2.88 -43.00
N GLU A 311 -58.85 3.34 -44.25
CA GLU A 311 -58.31 2.64 -45.42
C GLU A 311 -56.78 2.78 -45.56
N GLU A 312 -56.22 3.90 -45.10
CA GLU A 312 -54.78 4.15 -45.11
C GLU A 312 -54.08 3.44 -43.95
N LEU A 313 -54.75 3.32 -42.80
CA LEU A 313 -54.31 2.51 -41.67
C LEU A 313 -54.16 1.05 -42.07
N GLY A 314 -55.15 0.45 -42.74
CA GLY A 314 -55.04 -0.94 -43.20
C GLY A 314 -53.81 -1.18 -44.10
N LYS A 315 -53.55 -0.27 -45.05
CA LYS A 315 -52.38 -0.36 -45.93
C LYS A 315 -51.06 -0.11 -45.19
N LEU A 316 -51.07 0.75 -44.16
CA LEU A 316 -49.90 1.00 -43.31
C LEU A 316 -49.56 -0.23 -42.47
N PHE A 317 -50.54 -0.84 -41.81
CA PHE A 317 -50.34 -2.08 -41.04
C PHE A 317 -49.91 -3.25 -41.93
N ASP A 318 -50.44 -3.38 -43.15
CA ASP A 318 -49.99 -4.40 -44.12
C ASP A 318 -48.54 -4.19 -44.59
N SER A 319 -48.03 -2.96 -44.50
CA SER A 319 -46.66 -2.62 -44.91
C SER A 319 -45.62 -2.71 -43.79
N LEU A 320 -46.07 -2.83 -42.53
CA LEU A 320 -45.22 -2.90 -41.35
C LEU A 320 -45.04 -4.35 -40.92
N SER A 321 -43.88 -4.69 -40.37
CA SER A 321 -43.66 -6.01 -39.79
C SER A 321 -44.38 -6.15 -38.45
N GLU A 322 -44.69 -7.38 -38.06
CA GLU A 322 -45.37 -7.67 -36.79
C GLU A 322 -44.62 -7.08 -35.57
N ALA A 323 -43.29 -7.12 -35.59
CA ALA A 323 -42.45 -6.49 -34.57
C ALA A 323 -42.57 -4.95 -34.55
N GLN A 324 -42.76 -4.30 -35.70
CA GLN A 324 -42.96 -2.85 -35.79
C GLN A 324 -44.36 -2.45 -35.31
N ILE A 325 -45.35 -3.31 -35.53
CA ILE A 325 -46.71 -3.14 -35.05
C ILE A 325 -46.75 -3.25 -33.52
N GLU A 326 -46.10 -4.26 -32.94
CA GLU A 326 -45.98 -4.43 -31.49
C GLU A 326 -45.28 -3.24 -30.83
N GLN A 327 -44.19 -2.76 -31.45
CA GLN A 327 -43.48 -1.58 -30.95
C GLN A 327 -44.34 -0.30 -31.02
N LEU A 328 -45.19 -0.17 -32.05
CA LEU A 328 -46.19 0.90 -32.16
C LEU A 328 -47.24 0.82 -31.05
N LEU A 329 -47.74 -0.38 -30.74
CA LEU A 329 -48.73 -0.60 -29.68
C LEU A 329 -48.13 -0.34 -28.29
N TYR A 330 -46.92 -0.84 -28.04
CA TYR A 330 -46.17 -0.58 -26.82
C TYR A 330 -45.96 0.92 -26.59
N ASN A 331 -45.56 1.66 -27.63
CA ASN A 331 -45.37 3.11 -27.56
C ASN A 331 -46.70 3.87 -27.41
N ALA A 332 -47.82 3.30 -27.89
CA ALA A 332 -49.16 3.84 -27.71
C ALA A 332 -49.80 3.48 -26.35
N GLY A 333 -49.12 2.67 -25.53
CA GLY A 333 -49.58 2.27 -24.19
C GLY A 333 -50.60 1.13 -24.18
N PHE A 334 -50.60 0.29 -25.22
CA PHE A 334 -51.41 -0.92 -25.36
C PHE A 334 -50.57 -2.19 -25.22
#